data_AF-A0A536W8W0-F1
#
_entry.id   AF-A0A536W8W0-F1
#
_cell.length_a   1.000
_cell.length_b   1.000
_cell.length_c   1.000
_cell.angle_alpha   90.00
_cell.angle_beta   90.00
_cell.angle_gamma   90.00
#
_symmetry.space_group_name_H-M   'P 1'
#
loop_
_entity.id
_entity.type
_entity.pdbx_description
1 polymer ?
#
loop_
_entity_poly.entity_id
_entity_poly.type
_entity_poly.pdbx_seq_one_letter_code
_entity_poly.pdbx_strand_id
1 'polypeptide(L)'
;MDRLVRASVRAPPDGGDRSGNRGDRRSHVHADLRTCREPEVSLAEANQISSLEIEEARSAARAARHRLIEVLEAKLGLDPDAFVARLGATLKIEVMRMEELRSAAPAFDLLPFSEGSQRGCALVRGEQGALWLVTDDPFSGEQQAWAEERIAQEFSWRLVHRGDLVAFLASHEETLRALDTVRAGATVVSEETRGIEDLS
;
A
#
# COMPACT_ATOMS: atom_id res chain seq x y z
N MET A 1 23.33 13.71 18.38
CA MET A 1 23.12 13.57 19.83
C MET A 1 21.73 14.08 20.17
N ASP A 2 20.87 13.28 20.79
CA ASP A 2 20.15 13.66 22.02
C ASP A 2 19.50 12.40 22.61
N ARG A 3 19.34 12.33 23.95
CA ARG A 3 18.96 11.09 24.66
C ARG A 3 18.09 11.42 25.87
N LEU A 4 16.81 11.70 25.65
CA LEU A 4 15.91 12.01 26.75
C LEU A 4 15.48 10.77 27.54
N VAL A 5 16.17 10.56 28.66
CA VAL A 5 15.80 9.62 29.73
C VAL A 5 14.51 10.09 30.40
N ARG A 6 13.47 9.25 30.46
CA ARG A 6 12.31 9.48 31.34
C ARG A 6 12.43 8.58 32.57
N ALA A 7 12.71 9.20 33.71
CA ALA A 7 12.92 8.50 34.98
C ALA A 7 11.63 7.87 35.53
N SER A 8 11.78 6.75 36.21
CA SER A 8 10.72 6.06 36.94
C SER A 8 10.67 6.52 38.41
N VAL A 9 9.47 6.73 38.95
CA VAL A 9 9.26 7.06 40.36
C VAL A 9 8.30 6.05 41.01
N ARG A 10 8.57 5.63 42.25
CA ARG A 10 7.76 4.70 43.05
C ARG A 10 7.22 5.40 44.32
N ALA A 11 5.91 5.25 44.55
CA ALA A 11 5.12 4.96 45.79
C ALA A 11 5.74 5.06 47.22
N PRO A 12 4.98 4.88 48.34
CA PRO A 12 3.57 5.15 48.72
C PRO A 12 3.57 6.13 49.96
N PRO A 13 2.77 6.06 51.07
CA PRO A 13 1.47 5.42 51.42
C PRO A 13 0.44 6.41 52.11
N ASP A 14 -0.52 5.85 52.87
CA ASP A 14 -1.46 6.46 53.85
C ASP A 14 -2.47 7.54 53.39
N GLY A 15 -3.71 7.59 53.88
CA GLY A 15 -4.45 6.74 54.82
C GLY A 15 -5.83 7.38 55.10
N GLY A 16 -6.92 6.61 55.28
CA GLY A 16 -8.25 7.23 55.36
C GLY A 16 -9.45 6.29 55.50
N ASP A 17 -9.60 5.68 56.68
CA ASP A 17 -10.76 4.87 57.05
C ASP A 17 -12.04 5.73 57.18
N ARG A 18 -13.15 5.33 56.53
CA ARG A 18 -14.50 5.82 56.83
C ARG A 18 -15.55 4.72 56.74
N SER A 19 -15.79 4.08 57.87
CA SER A 19 -16.95 3.22 58.11
C SER A 19 -18.28 4.00 57.97
N GLY A 20 -19.28 3.36 57.35
CA GLY A 20 -20.64 3.87 57.17
C GLY A 20 -21.62 2.71 56.93
N ASN A 21 -22.20 2.19 58.01
CA ASN A 21 -22.92 0.91 58.00
C ASN A 21 -24.43 1.02 57.67
N ARG A 22 -24.88 0.14 56.75
CA ARG A 22 -26.24 -0.41 56.52
C ARG A 22 -27.47 0.51 56.48
N GLY A 23 -28.15 0.44 55.34
CA GLY A 23 -29.62 0.41 55.24
C GLY A 23 -30.07 -0.78 54.40
N ASP A 24 -30.45 -1.88 55.03
CA ASP A 24 -30.90 -3.11 54.34
C ASP A 24 -32.34 -2.95 53.81
N ARG A 25 -32.57 -3.25 52.52
CA ARG A 25 -33.93 -3.59 52.00
C ARG A 25 -33.93 -4.22 50.60
N ARG A 26 -33.98 -5.55 50.61
CA ARG A 26 -34.70 -6.44 49.67
C ARG A 26 -34.29 -6.44 48.19
N SER A 27 -33.89 -7.63 47.76
CA SER A 27 -33.84 -8.07 46.37
C SER A 27 -35.17 -7.83 45.64
N HIS A 28 -35.09 -7.33 44.42
CA HIS A 28 -36.00 -7.73 43.35
C HIS A 28 -35.15 -7.99 42.11
N VAL A 29 -34.88 -9.28 41.84
CA VAL A 29 -34.45 -9.68 40.51
C VAL A 29 -35.65 -9.50 39.61
N HIS A 30 -35.51 -8.72 38.55
CA HIS A 30 -36.12 -9.11 37.29
C HIS A 30 -35.16 -8.80 36.16
N ALA A 31 -34.98 -9.78 35.27
CA ALA A 31 -34.16 -9.62 34.11
C ALA A 31 -34.81 -8.62 33.15
N ASP A 32 -34.08 -7.57 32.81
CA ASP A 32 -34.11 -7.05 31.45
C ASP A 32 -32.67 -7.00 30.96
N LEU A 33 -32.36 -7.86 29.99
CA LEU A 33 -31.11 -7.87 29.26
C LEU A 33 -31.12 -6.64 28.37
N ARG A 34 -30.78 -5.47 28.94
CA ARG A 34 -30.58 -4.26 28.17
C ARG A 34 -29.26 -4.36 27.42
N THR A 35 -29.36 -5.11 26.32
CA THR A 35 -28.56 -5.13 25.11
C THR A 35 -27.19 -4.50 25.29
N CYS A 36 -26.16 -5.34 25.24
CA CYS A 36 -24.85 -4.88 24.80
C CYS A 36 -25.07 -4.01 23.56
N ARG A 37 -24.84 -2.71 23.68
CA ARG A 37 -24.29 -1.97 22.55
C ARG A 37 -22.91 -2.57 22.35
N GLU A 38 -22.89 -3.66 21.59
CA GLU A 38 -21.69 -4.14 20.94
C GLU A 38 -21.09 -2.93 20.24
N PRO A 39 -19.90 -2.47 20.66
CA PRO A 39 -19.31 -1.29 20.05
C PRO A 39 -19.08 -1.59 18.57
N GLU A 40 -19.36 -0.61 17.70
CA GLU A 40 -19.26 -0.71 16.23
C GLU A 40 -17.83 -1.04 15.72
N VAL A 41 -16.87 -1.20 16.64
CA VAL A 41 -15.50 -1.68 16.40
C VAL A 41 -15.43 -3.12 15.88
N SER A 42 -16.41 -3.98 16.20
CA SER A 42 -16.34 -5.42 15.86
C SER A 42 -16.37 -5.70 14.34
N LEU A 43 -17.06 -4.86 13.54
CA LEU A 43 -17.00 -4.97 12.07
C LEU A 43 -15.72 -4.36 11.47
N ALA A 44 -15.12 -3.37 12.14
CA ALA A 44 -13.86 -2.77 11.70
C ALA A 44 -12.66 -3.69 11.95
N GLU A 45 -12.68 -4.49 13.01
CA GLU A 45 -11.66 -5.51 13.29
C GLU A 45 -11.82 -6.75 12.39
N ALA A 46 -13.05 -7.15 12.05
CA ALA A 46 -13.31 -8.24 11.10
C ALA A 46 -12.77 -7.99 9.68
N ASN A 47 -12.58 -6.72 9.30
CA ASN A 47 -12.06 -6.33 7.99
C ASN A 47 -10.55 -6.04 7.95
N GLN A 48 -9.80 -6.35 9.02
CA GLN A 48 -8.34 -6.24 9.05
C GLN A 48 -7.68 -7.62 8.96
N ILE A 49 -6.44 -7.67 8.48
CA ILE A 49 -5.65 -8.90 8.43
C ILE A 49 -4.92 -9.03 9.76
N SER A 50 -5.21 -10.08 10.53
CA SER A 50 -4.60 -10.27 11.84
C SER A 50 -3.09 -10.49 11.72
N SER A 51 -2.31 -9.97 12.69
CA SER A 51 -0.86 -10.16 12.76
C SER A 51 -0.44 -11.64 12.69
N LEU A 52 -1.27 -12.54 13.25
CA LEU A 52 -1.06 -13.99 13.16
C LEU A 52 -1.13 -14.49 11.71
N GLU A 53 -2.12 -14.05 10.93
CA GLU A 53 -2.27 -14.46 9.53
C GLU A 53 -1.10 -13.96 8.67
N ILE A 54 -0.61 -12.75 8.94
CA ILE A 54 0.58 -12.17 8.29
C ILE A 54 1.83 -13.00 8.63
N GLU A 55 2.01 -13.42 9.88
CA GLU A 55 3.18 -14.18 10.32
C GLU A 55 3.17 -15.64 9.82
N GLU A 56 2.00 -16.28 9.80
CA GLU A 56 1.80 -17.57 9.13
C GLU A 56 2.07 -17.49 7.62
N ALA A 57 1.47 -16.50 6.94
CA ALA A 57 1.68 -16.29 5.51
C ALA A 57 3.16 -16.00 5.20
N ARG A 58 3.86 -15.25 6.06
CA ARG A 58 5.30 -14.99 5.96
C ARG A 58 6.13 -16.25 6.12
N SER A 59 5.73 -17.14 7.03
CA SER A 59 6.40 -18.42 7.26
C SER A 59 6.21 -19.37 6.07
N ALA A 60 4.99 -19.47 5.55
CA ALA A 60 4.67 -20.25 4.35
C ALA A 60 5.34 -19.69 3.08
N ALA A 61 5.33 -18.37 2.88
CA ALA A 61 6.01 -17.68 1.78
C ALA A 61 7.52 -17.96 1.76
N ARG A 62 8.18 -17.89 2.92
CA ARG A 62 9.60 -18.27 3.07
C ARG A 62 9.87 -19.73 2.73
N ALA A 63 9.01 -20.65 3.20
CA ALA A 63 9.16 -22.07 2.95
C ALA A 63 8.99 -22.43 1.46
N ALA A 64 8.02 -21.80 0.79
CA ALA A 64 7.68 -22.06 -0.61
C ALA A 64 8.39 -21.14 -1.62
N ARG A 65 9.19 -20.16 -1.16
CA ARG A 65 9.84 -19.10 -1.97
C ARG A 65 8.87 -18.26 -2.81
N HIS A 66 7.63 -18.09 -2.35
CA HIS A 66 6.67 -17.16 -2.93
C HIS A 66 6.71 -15.80 -2.22
N ARG A 67 6.07 -14.77 -2.80
CA ARG A 67 5.89 -13.49 -2.10
C ARG A 67 4.86 -13.64 -0.98
N LEU A 68 5.02 -12.83 0.07
CA LEU A 68 4.06 -12.75 1.17
C LEU A 68 2.67 -12.41 0.66
N ILE A 69 2.55 -11.43 -0.25
CA ILE A 69 1.26 -10.98 -0.74
C ILE A 69 0.49 -12.08 -1.50
N GLU A 70 1.16 -12.87 -2.34
CA GLU A 70 0.54 -13.98 -3.11
C GLU A 70 0.04 -15.10 -2.18
N VAL A 71 0.81 -15.43 -1.13
CA VAL A 71 0.39 -16.42 -0.13
C VAL A 71 -0.76 -15.89 0.72
N LEU A 72 -0.78 -14.59 1.03
CA LEU A 72 -1.82 -13.97 1.83
C LEU A 72 -3.14 -13.86 1.05
N GLU A 73 -3.09 -13.46 -0.22
CA GLU A 73 -4.22 -13.45 -1.14
C GLU A 73 -4.82 -14.87 -1.30
N ALA A 74 -3.97 -15.86 -1.57
CA ALA A 74 -4.40 -17.25 -1.72
C ALA A 74 -4.97 -17.87 -0.42
N LYS A 75 -4.43 -17.51 0.76
CA LYS A 75 -4.99 -17.95 2.06
C LYS A 75 -6.34 -17.32 2.36
N LEU A 76 -6.52 -16.04 2.04
CA LEU A 76 -7.74 -15.30 2.33
C LEU A 76 -8.87 -15.60 1.34
N GLY A 77 -8.55 -15.99 0.10
CA GLY A 77 -9.54 -16.39 -0.92
C GLY A 77 -10.52 -15.28 -1.30
N LEU A 78 -10.11 -14.02 -1.11
CA LEU A 78 -10.92 -12.83 -1.39
C LEU A 78 -10.84 -12.46 -2.88
N ASP A 79 -11.81 -11.68 -3.33
CA ASP A 79 -11.69 -10.97 -4.60
C ASP A 79 -10.49 -10.00 -4.58
N PRO A 80 -9.73 -9.85 -5.69
CA PRO A 80 -8.62 -8.90 -5.83
C PRO A 80 -8.87 -7.51 -5.24
N ASP A 81 -10.05 -6.93 -5.51
CA ASP A 81 -10.39 -5.58 -5.08
C ASP A 81 -10.61 -5.50 -3.55
N ALA A 82 -11.26 -6.52 -3.00
CA ALA A 82 -11.52 -6.67 -1.57
C ALA A 82 -10.24 -7.02 -0.78
N PHE A 83 -9.35 -7.85 -1.35
CA PHE A 83 -8.06 -8.19 -0.76
C PHE A 83 -7.19 -6.94 -0.60
N VAL A 84 -7.04 -6.14 -1.65
CA VAL A 84 -6.22 -4.91 -1.61
C VAL A 84 -6.82 -3.88 -0.68
N ALA A 85 -8.15 -3.70 -0.67
CA ALA A 85 -8.85 -2.83 0.28
C ALA A 85 -8.58 -3.22 1.75
N ARG A 86 -8.68 -4.53 2.07
CA ARG A 86 -8.40 -5.08 3.40
C ARG A 86 -6.93 -4.97 3.78
N LEU A 87 -6.01 -5.19 2.85
CA LEU A 87 -4.57 -5.03 3.06
C LEU A 87 -4.18 -3.56 3.31
N GLY A 88 -4.68 -2.64 2.49
CA GLY A 88 -4.47 -1.20 2.65
C GLY A 88 -5.02 -0.67 3.98
N ALA A 89 -6.24 -1.07 4.36
CA ALA A 89 -6.82 -0.72 5.66
C ALA A 89 -5.98 -1.25 6.84
N THR A 90 -5.40 -2.45 6.72
CA THR A 90 -4.53 -3.05 7.75
C THR A 90 -3.21 -2.30 7.89
N LEU A 91 -2.57 -1.94 6.77
CA LEU A 91 -1.28 -1.25 6.75
C LEU A 91 -1.38 0.27 6.85
N LYS A 92 -2.59 0.83 6.81
CA LYS A 92 -2.88 2.27 6.70
C LYS A 92 -2.26 2.91 5.44
N ILE A 93 -2.22 2.15 4.36
CA ILE A 93 -1.79 2.60 3.04
C ILE A 93 -3.05 2.82 2.20
N GLU A 94 -3.14 3.98 1.55
CA GLU A 94 -4.27 4.33 0.71
C GLU A 94 -4.26 3.49 -0.58
N VAL A 95 -5.41 2.92 -0.92
CA VAL A 95 -5.56 2.04 -2.08
C VAL A 95 -5.90 2.88 -3.31
N MET A 96 -5.35 2.50 -4.45
CA MET A 96 -5.65 3.07 -5.76
C MET A 96 -6.30 2.00 -6.63
N ARG A 97 -7.48 2.29 -7.18
CA ARG A 97 -8.20 1.39 -8.09
C ARG A 97 -7.65 1.47 -9.52
N MET A 98 -7.96 0.48 -10.34
CA MET A 98 -7.52 0.46 -11.75
C MET A 98 -7.96 1.70 -12.55
N GLU A 99 -9.15 2.22 -12.29
CA GLU A 99 -9.68 3.43 -12.93
C GLU A 99 -8.91 4.70 -12.56
N GLU A 100 -8.54 4.86 -11.28
CA GLU A 100 -7.69 5.95 -10.82
C GLU A 100 -6.29 5.81 -11.41
N LEU A 101 -5.70 4.61 -11.34
CA LEU A 101 -4.34 4.34 -11.82
C LEU A 101 -4.21 4.64 -13.32
N ARG A 102 -5.19 4.25 -14.15
CA ARG A 102 -5.22 4.59 -15.58
C ARG A 102 -5.44 6.08 -15.87
N SER A 103 -6.12 6.80 -14.98
CA SER A 103 -6.40 8.23 -15.13
C SER A 103 -5.25 9.11 -14.63
N ALA A 104 -4.38 8.57 -13.78
CA ALA A 104 -3.23 9.27 -13.21
C ALA A 104 -2.11 9.46 -14.25
N ALA A 105 -1.51 10.64 -14.27
CA ALA A 105 -0.40 10.94 -15.18
C ALA A 105 0.91 10.34 -14.64
N PRO A 106 1.64 9.49 -15.38
CA PRO A 106 2.91 8.94 -14.93
C PRO A 106 3.99 10.02 -14.83
N ALA A 107 4.76 9.99 -13.75
CA ALA A 107 5.85 10.94 -13.48
C ALA A 107 7.19 10.45 -14.05
N PHE A 108 7.23 9.99 -15.31
CA PHE A 108 8.43 9.38 -15.91
C PHE A 108 9.65 10.30 -16.03
N ASP A 109 9.43 11.62 -15.98
CA ASP A 109 10.45 12.66 -15.84
C ASP A 109 11.25 12.55 -14.53
N LEU A 110 10.60 12.08 -13.44
CA LEU A 110 11.19 11.93 -12.11
C LEU A 110 11.67 10.50 -11.85
N LEU A 111 10.85 9.52 -12.24
CA LEU A 111 11.14 8.09 -12.15
C LEU A 111 10.92 7.41 -13.51
N PRO A 112 11.98 7.20 -14.31
CA PRO A 112 11.91 6.55 -15.62
C PRO A 112 11.17 5.21 -15.58
N PHE A 113 10.37 4.95 -16.62
CA PHE A 113 9.58 3.72 -16.77
C PHE A 113 10.40 2.45 -16.51
N SER A 114 11.62 2.37 -17.07
CA SER A 114 12.50 1.22 -16.93
C SER A 114 12.90 0.94 -15.48
N GLU A 115 13.10 1.97 -14.65
CA GLU A 115 13.46 1.80 -13.23
C GLU A 115 12.26 1.32 -12.42
N GLY A 116 11.08 1.92 -12.62
CA GLY A 116 9.85 1.51 -11.94
C GLY A 116 9.42 0.09 -12.30
N SER A 117 9.38 -0.22 -13.61
CA SER A 117 8.99 -1.54 -14.14
C SER A 117 9.89 -2.67 -13.64
N GLN A 118 11.22 -2.46 -13.60
CA GLN A 118 12.17 -3.44 -13.02
C GLN A 118 11.91 -3.77 -11.55
N ARG A 119 11.28 -2.85 -10.79
CA ARG A 119 11.04 -2.98 -9.34
C ARG A 119 9.58 -3.21 -8.96
N GLY A 120 8.68 -3.34 -9.93
CA GLY A 120 7.25 -3.51 -9.68
C GLY A 120 6.62 -2.29 -9.00
N CYS A 121 6.92 -1.08 -9.49
CA CYS A 121 6.33 0.15 -8.98
C CYS A 121 6.20 1.22 -10.07
N ALA A 122 5.35 2.22 -9.84
CA ALA A 122 5.19 3.37 -10.74
C ALA A 122 4.97 4.65 -9.94
N LEU A 123 5.69 5.72 -10.28
CA LEU A 123 5.44 7.04 -9.72
C LEU A 123 4.40 7.76 -10.60
N VAL A 124 3.28 8.16 -10.00
CA VAL A 124 2.20 8.90 -10.68
C VAL A 124 1.96 10.24 -10.01
N ARG A 125 1.39 11.18 -10.76
CA ARG A 125 0.98 12.49 -10.26
C ARG A 125 -0.50 12.42 -9.88
N GLY A 126 -0.79 12.74 -8.63
CA GLY A 126 -2.12 12.82 -8.07
C GLY A 126 -2.69 14.24 -8.06
N GLU A 127 -3.74 14.42 -7.27
CA GLU A 127 -4.38 15.72 -7.06
C GLU A 127 -3.38 16.77 -6.52
N GLN A 128 -3.60 18.03 -6.91
CA GLN A 128 -2.75 19.18 -6.53
C GLN A 128 -1.25 19.03 -6.84
N GLY A 129 -0.88 18.08 -7.72
CA GLY A 129 0.51 17.80 -8.08
C GLY A 129 1.26 16.91 -7.08
N ALA A 130 0.56 16.31 -6.11
CA ALA A 130 1.15 15.32 -5.20
C ALA A 130 1.78 14.15 -5.97
N LEU A 131 2.85 13.58 -5.43
CA LEU A 131 3.49 12.38 -5.98
C LEU A 131 3.02 11.14 -5.23
N TRP A 132 2.54 10.14 -5.97
CA TRP A 132 2.09 8.88 -5.42
C TRP A 132 2.95 7.75 -5.99
N LEU A 133 3.65 7.03 -5.12
CA LEU A 133 4.38 5.83 -5.51
C LEU A 133 3.47 4.61 -5.36
N VAL A 134 3.09 4.06 -6.51
CA VAL A 134 2.18 2.92 -6.64
C VAL A 134 3.00 1.63 -6.57
N THR A 135 2.60 0.69 -5.72
CA THR A 135 3.25 -0.63 -5.54
C THR A 135 2.24 -1.76 -5.41
N ASP A 136 2.62 -2.97 -5.87
CA ASP A 136 1.89 -4.21 -5.58
C ASP A 136 2.41 -4.98 -4.35
N ASP A 137 3.57 -4.64 -3.77
CA ASP A 137 4.10 -5.31 -2.57
C ASP A 137 4.60 -4.33 -1.49
N PRO A 138 3.76 -3.98 -0.50
CA PRO A 138 4.12 -3.06 0.59
C PRO A 138 5.05 -3.69 1.64
N PHE A 139 5.48 -4.94 1.44
CA PHE A 139 6.37 -5.67 2.35
C PHE A 139 7.83 -5.72 1.86
N SER A 140 8.11 -5.28 0.63
CA SER A 140 9.46 -5.20 0.08
C SER A 140 10.24 -4.03 0.67
N GLY A 141 11.01 -4.32 1.72
CA GLY A 141 11.93 -3.35 2.32
C GLY A 141 13.03 -2.88 1.35
N GLU A 142 13.39 -3.69 0.34
CA GLU A 142 14.32 -3.28 -0.72
C GLU A 142 13.70 -2.26 -1.68
N GLN A 143 12.42 -2.42 -2.02
CA GLN A 143 11.69 -1.43 -2.83
C GLN A 143 11.50 -0.12 -2.06
N GLN A 144 11.17 -0.19 -0.76
CA GLN A 144 11.03 0.98 0.11
C GLN A 144 12.34 1.77 0.23
N ALA A 145 13.42 1.12 0.66
CA ALA A 145 14.71 1.80 0.85
C ALA A 145 15.25 2.41 -0.47
N TRP A 146 15.08 1.73 -1.60
CA TRP A 146 15.44 2.30 -2.90
C TRP A 146 14.55 3.48 -3.28
N ALA A 147 13.23 3.42 -3.04
CA ALA A 147 12.33 4.52 -3.39
C ALA A 147 12.67 5.80 -2.61
N GLU A 148 12.95 5.65 -1.31
CA GLU A 148 13.39 6.74 -0.43
C GLU A 148 14.73 7.34 -0.87
N GLU A 149 15.68 6.54 -1.38
CA GLU A 149 16.95 7.03 -1.92
C GLU A 149 16.81 7.65 -3.32
N ARG A 150 15.93 7.10 -4.17
CA ARG A 150 15.81 7.44 -5.59
C ARG A 150 14.89 8.64 -5.87
N ILE A 151 13.92 8.91 -4.98
CA ILE A 151 12.91 9.95 -5.18
C ILE A 151 13.18 11.09 -4.19
N ALA A 152 13.82 12.15 -4.68
CA ALA A 152 14.21 13.31 -3.86
C ALA A 152 13.05 14.25 -3.44
N GLN A 153 11.83 14.02 -3.95
CA GLN A 153 10.64 14.81 -3.63
C GLN A 153 9.74 14.03 -2.65
N GLU A 154 8.97 14.74 -1.84
CA GLU A 154 7.96 14.12 -0.98
C GLU A 154 6.93 13.35 -1.80
N PHE A 155 6.70 12.09 -1.45
CA PHE A 155 5.72 11.21 -2.08
C PHE A 155 4.94 10.41 -1.03
N SER A 156 3.73 9.98 -1.39
CA SER A 156 2.90 9.08 -0.58
C SER A 156 2.84 7.70 -1.22
N TRP A 157 2.81 6.65 -0.40
CA TRP A 157 2.61 5.29 -0.87
C TRP A 157 1.14 5.05 -1.26
N ARG A 158 0.92 4.44 -2.42
CA ARG A 158 -0.38 3.92 -2.86
C ARG A 158 -0.27 2.42 -3.13
N LEU A 159 -1.21 1.65 -2.59
CA LEU A 159 -1.30 0.21 -2.82
C LEU A 159 -2.28 -0.08 -3.96
N VAL A 160 -1.92 -0.99 -4.86
CA VAL A 160 -2.79 -1.43 -5.96
C VAL A 160 -2.73 -2.94 -6.12
N HIS A 161 -3.69 -3.53 -6.87
CA HIS A 161 -3.58 -4.94 -7.23
C HIS A 161 -2.42 -5.18 -8.20
N ARG A 162 -1.80 -6.35 -8.06
CA ARG A 162 -0.72 -6.83 -8.91
C ARG A 162 -1.10 -6.86 -10.40
N GLY A 163 -2.30 -7.34 -10.73
CA GLY A 163 -2.80 -7.41 -12.09
C GLY A 163 -2.99 -6.02 -12.71
N ASP A 164 -3.50 -5.07 -11.93
CA ASP A 164 -3.71 -3.68 -12.36
C ASP A 164 -2.38 -2.96 -12.61
N LEU A 165 -1.39 -3.13 -11.72
CA LEU A 165 -0.05 -2.55 -11.91
C LEU A 165 0.65 -3.11 -13.15
N VAL A 166 0.58 -4.43 -13.35
CA VAL A 166 1.15 -5.09 -14.55
C VAL A 166 0.44 -4.60 -15.82
N ALA A 167 -0.89 -4.49 -15.81
CA ALA A 167 -1.65 -3.96 -16.95
C ALA A 167 -1.33 -2.49 -17.26
N PHE A 168 -1.17 -1.66 -16.22
CA PHE A 168 -0.74 -0.27 -16.35
C PHE A 168 0.67 -0.16 -16.94
N LEU A 169 1.63 -0.94 -16.44
CA LEU A 169 3.01 -0.94 -16.94
C LEU A 169 3.08 -1.43 -18.39
N ALA A 170 2.35 -2.50 -18.75
CA ALA A 170 2.31 -3.01 -20.11
C ALA A 170 1.78 -1.96 -21.12
N SER A 171 0.66 -1.30 -20.81
CA SER A 171 0.07 -0.27 -21.67
C SER A 171 1.01 0.91 -21.91
N HIS A 172 1.83 1.27 -20.91
CA HIS A 172 2.86 2.30 -21.06
C HIS A 172 4.07 1.81 -21.85
N GLU A 173 4.50 0.55 -21.71
CA GLU A 173 5.54 -0.03 -22.57
C GLU A 173 5.13 -0.01 -24.05
N GLU A 174 3.91 -0.47 -24.36
CA GLU A 174 3.36 -0.48 -25.72
C GLU A 174 3.37 0.93 -26.33
N THR A 175 2.95 1.93 -25.54
CA THR A 175 2.94 3.34 -25.96
C THR A 175 4.37 3.87 -26.24
N LEU A 176 5.32 3.61 -25.34
CA LEU A 176 6.72 4.03 -25.50
C LEU A 176 7.38 3.34 -26.71
N ARG A 177 7.13 2.04 -26.90
CA ARG A 177 7.63 1.25 -28.03
C ARG A 177 7.05 1.72 -29.37
N ALA A 178 5.78 2.11 -29.41
CA ALA A 178 5.14 2.67 -30.60
C ALA A 178 5.77 4.02 -31.00
N LEU A 179 6.01 4.90 -30.03
CA LEU A 179 6.68 6.19 -30.25
C LEU A 179 8.12 6.03 -30.77
N ASP A 180 8.88 5.08 -30.21
CA ASP A 180 10.23 4.74 -30.69
C ASP A 180 10.21 4.22 -32.14
N THR A 181 9.28 3.32 -32.45
CA THR A 181 9.11 2.76 -33.81
C THR A 181 8.80 3.85 -34.84
N VAL A 182 7.92 4.80 -34.52
CA VAL A 182 7.61 5.94 -35.41
C VAL A 182 8.86 6.82 -35.62
N ARG A 183 9.67 7.03 -34.58
CA ARG A 183 10.90 7.83 -34.67
C ARG A 183 11.95 7.16 -35.56
N ALA A 184 12.16 5.86 -35.41
CA ALA A 184 13.07 5.07 -36.25
C ALA A 184 12.58 4.98 -37.71
N GLY A 185 11.26 4.90 -37.94
CA GLY A 185 10.67 4.97 -39.28
C GLY A 185 10.89 6.33 -39.97
N ALA A 186 10.84 7.43 -39.23
CA ALA A 186 11.06 8.77 -39.78
C ALA A 186 12.52 9.03 -40.18
N THR A 187 13.51 8.43 -39.50
CA THR A 187 14.93 8.58 -39.87
C THR A 187 15.25 7.86 -41.17
N VAL A 188 14.82 6.60 -41.32
CA VAL A 188 15.18 5.80 -42.52
C VAL A 188 14.62 6.38 -43.83
N VAL A 189 13.40 6.93 -43.82
CA VAL A 189 12.81 7.60 -45.00
C VAL A 189 13.57 8.90 -45.35
N SER A 190 14.09 9.60 -44.33
CA SER A 190 14.87 10.82 -44.51
C SER A 190 16.28 10.57 -45.06
N GLU A 191 16.82 9.38 -44.84
CA GLU A 191 18.11 8.92 -45.38
C GLU A 191 17.97 8.39 -46.80
N GLU A 192 16.94 7.59 -47.09
CA GLU A 192 16.64 7.08 -48.43
C GLU A 192 16.37 8.22 -49.44
N THR A 193 15.63 9.25 -49.03
CA THR A 193 15.36 10.43 -49.87
C THR A 193 16.62 11.25 -50.19
N ARG A 194 17.66 11.18 -49.37
CA ARG A 194 18.91 11.96 -49.55
C ARG A 194 19.97 11.22 -50.39
N GLY A 195 19.76 9.94 -50.70
CA GLY A 195 20.66 9.12 -51.50
C GLY A 195 20.41 9.16 -53.02
N ILE A 196 19.38 9.88 -53.48
CA ILE A 196 18.93 9.89 -54.89
C ILE A 196 19.42 11.11 -55.69
N GLU A 197 20.17 12.03 -55.07
CA GLU A 197 20.57 13.32 -55.63
C GLU A 197 22.06 13.38 -56.05
N ASP A 198 22.60 12.31 -56.66
CA ASP A 198 23.95 12.30 -57.25
C ASP A 198 24.02 11.52 -58.58
N LEU A 199 23.32 12.03 -59.61
CA LEU A 199 23.46 11.60 -61.01
C LEU A 199 23.26 12.80 -61.95
N SER A 200 24.34 13.55 -62.22
CA SER A 200 24.43 14.54 -63.32
C SER A 200 25.88 14.77 -63.74
#